data_AF-A0A6B2LEM1-F1
#
_entry.id   AF-A0A6B2LEM1-F1
#
_cell.length_a   1.000
_cell.length_b   1.000
_cell.length_c   1.000
_cell.angle_alpha   90.00
_cell.angle_beta   90.00
_cell.angle_gamma   90.00
#
_symmetry.space_group_name_H-M   'P 1'
#
loop_
_entity.id
_entity.type
_entity.pdbx_description
1 polymer ?
#
loop_
_entity_poly.entity_id
_entity_poly.type
_entity_poly.pdbx_seq_one_letter_code
_entity_poly.pdbx_strand_id
1 'polypeptide(L)'
;MDVGGKIFCVSLKTLVREECFFSAMFSGKFKLEQDKEDGSYFVDRSPYFFEYILDFMRTGKLSHRIRSDEMEEFKDEVMFYQIPSLLKVLNTPKVIVDKFSSCSNVMKLSEDKKSVEVNGSSWSVAYSEVKDFVDLSFGFYIENCLGHNDRIGLMASTQNLSSPLENFAIYLLNKPNGGNFVLTNYSAMVIPSTQLTRGDKVYFYINKTTQKIHVWRGNDVYGVYLLPSQANIKPAFGSCNNSSKVSFISKEEVSHFFQDKIQAL
;
A
#
# COMPACT_ATOMS: atom_id res chain seq x y z
N MET A 1 24.64 -15.96 -16.82
CA MET A 1 25.36 -14.84 -16.19
C MET A 1 25.94 -15.36 -14.90
N ASP A 2 27.21 -15.13 -14.67
CA ASP A 2 27.89 -15.51 -13.44
C ASP A 2 27.98 -14.29 -12.52
N VAL A 3 27.45 -14.39 -11.30
CA VAL A 3 27.54 -13.34 -10.28
C VAL A 3 28.30 -13.93 -9.10
N GLY A 4 29.54 -13.48 -8.88
CA GLY A 4 30.38 -13.95 -7.77
C GLY A 4 30.56 -15.47 -7.69
N GLY A 5 30.51 -16.18 -8.81
CA GLY A 5 30.67 -17.63 -8.92
C GLY A 5 29.37 -18.44 -8.92
N LYS A 6 28.19 -17.79 -8.84
CA LYS A 6 26.88 -18.46 -8.99
C LYS A 6 26.30 -18.15 -10.37
N ILE A 7 25.95 -19.21 -11.11
CA ILE A 7 25.33 -19.09 -12.42
C ILE A 7 23.83 -18.82 -12.32
N PHE A 8 23.39 -17.76 -12.97
CA PHE A 8 21.98 -17.38 -13.14
C PHE A 8 21.58 -17.43 -14.62
N CYS A 9 20.53 -18.20 -14.89
CA CYS A 9 19.86 -18.25 -16.19
C CYS A 9 18.84 -17.11 -16.29
N VAL A 10 19.05 -16.20 -17.24
CA VAL A 10 18.21 -15.02 -17.44
C VAL A 10 18.23 -14.60 -18.90
N SER A 11 17.08 -14.14 -19.41
CA SER A 11 16.99 -13.61 -20.78
C SER A 11 17.56 -12.19 -20.86
N LEU A 12 18.19 -11.85 -21.98
CA LEU A 12 18.64 -10.49 -22.24
C LEU A 12 17.49 -9.47 -22.09
N LYS A 13 16.28 -9.83 -22.56
CA LYS A 13 15.05 -9.03 -22.42
C LYS A 13 14.75 -8.65 -20.97
N THR A 14 14.99 -9.56 -20.01
CA THR A 14 14.81 -9.27 -18.58
C THR A 14 15.85 -8.27 -18.09
N LEU A 15 17.11 -8.45 -18.48
CA LEU A 15 18.23 -7.61 -18.05
C LEU A 15 18.16 -6.19 -18.59
N VAL A 16 17.67 -6.01 -19.82
CA VAL A 16 17.59 -4.71 -20.51
C VAL A 16 16.19 -4.09 -20.45
N ARG A 17 15.32 -4.58 -19.55
CA ARG A 17 13.94 -4.11 -19.43
C ARG A 17 13.85 -2.62 -19.09
N GLU A 18 14.84 -2.10 -18.37
CA GLU A 18 14.96 -0.70 -18.01
C GLU A 18 16.44 -0.27 -18.03
N GLU A 19 16.68 1.04 -18.09
CA GLU A 19 18.03 1.59 -18.06
C GLU A 19 18.67 1.36 -16.68
N CYS A 20 19.68 0.50 -16.62
CA CYS A 20 20.38 0.07 -15.41
C CYS A 20 21.81 -0.43 -15.74
N PHE A 21 22.52 -0.97 -14.75
CA PHE A 21 23.85 -1.58 -14.95
C PHE A 21 23.85 -2.59 -16.12
N PHE A 22 22.85 -3.47 -16.18
CA PHE A 22 22.81 -4.52 -17.20
C PHE A 22 22.48 -3.97 -18.60
N SER A 23 21.58 -2.99 -18.73
CA SER A 23 21.34 -2.36 -20.04
C SER A 23 22.60 -1.68 -20.56
N ALA A 24 23.36 -1.03 -19.68
CA ALA A 24 24.64 -0.42 -20.03
C ALA A 24 25.67 -1.48 -20.43
N MET A 25 25.79 -2.56 -19.66
CA MET A 25 26.66 -3.71 -19.95
C MET A 25 26.37 -4.26 -21.36
N PHE A 26 25.10 -4.51 -21.69
CA PHE A 26 24.67 -5.07 -22.98
C PHE A 26 24.34 -4.03 -24.06
N SER A 27 24.73 -2.77 -23.88
CA SER A 27 24.46 -1.69 -24.86
C SER A 27 25.30 -1.77 -26.14
N GLY A 28 26.29 -2.66 -26.19
CA GLY A 28 27.28 -2.76 -27.27
C GLY A 28 28.39 -1.69 -27.19
N LYS A 29 28.34 -0.79 -26.21
CA LYS A 29 29.36 0.26 -26.00
C LYS A 29 30.63 -0.25 -25.31
N PHE A 30 30.56 -1.40 -24.67
CA PHE A 30 31.67 -2.03 -23.94
C PHE A 30 32.02 -3.36 -24.58
N LYS A 31 33.31 -3.67 -24.66
CA LYS A 31 33.76 -5.01 -25.02
C LYS A 31 33.54 -5.91 -23.81
N LEU A 32 32.52 -6.75 -23.87
CA LEU A 32 32.26 -7.74 -22.84
C LEU A 32 33.08 -8.99 -23.10
N GLU A 33 33.72 -9.52 -22.06
CA GLU A 33 34.38 -10.82 -22.10
C GLU A 33 33.42 -11.88 -21.59
N GLN A 34 33.32 -12.97 -22.34
CA GLN A 34 32.57 -14.15 -21.93
C GLN A 34 33.55 -15.20 -21.43
N ASP A 35 33.10 -16.00 -20.47
CA ASP A 35 33.77 -17.24 -20.13
C ASP A 35 33.88 -18.13 -21.37
N LYS A 36 35.03 -18.79 -21.52
CA LYS A 36 35.36 -19.56 -22.73
C LYS A 36 34.66 -20.92 -22.78
N GLU A 37 34.28 -21.47 -21.63
CA GLU A 37 33.69 -22.80 -21.52
C GLU A 37 32.17 -22.72 -21.62
N ASP A 38 31.54 -21.80 -20.88
CA ASP A 38 30.07 -21.73 -20.78
C ASP A 38 29.44 -20.49 -21.43
N GLY A 39 30.26 -19.53 -21.89
CA GLY A 39 29.79 -18.31 -22.55
C GLY A 39 29.12 -17.30 -21.61
N SER A 40 29.25 -17.49 -20.29
CA SER A 40 28.66 -16.61 -19.29
C SER A 40 29.39 -15.25 -19.23
N TYR A 41 28.66 -14.22 -18.83
CA TYR A 41 29.23 -12.92 -18.49
C TYR A 41 29.40 -12.85 -16.97
N PHE A 42 30.60 -12.51 -16.52
CA PHE A 42 30.92 -12.40 -15.10
C PHE A 42 30.60 -11.01 -14.54
N VAL A 43 30.07 -11.01 -13.32
CA VAL A 43 29.82 -9.81 -12.51
C VAL A 43 30.45 -10.03 -11.14
N ASP A 44 31.41 -9.18 -10.80
CA ASP A 44 32.17 -9.23 -9.54
C ASP A 44 31.35 -8.65 -8.38
N ARG A 45 30.28 -9.35 -8.00
CA ARG A 45 29.36 -9.02 -6.90
C ARG A 45 28.94 -10.26 -6.15
N SER A 46 28.44 -10.06 -4.92
CA SER A 46 27.87 -11.15 -4.14
C SER A 46 26.59 -11.69 -4.80
N PRO A 47 26.44 -13.02 -4.96
CA PRO A 47 25.21 -13.60 -5.50
C PRO A 47 24.05 -13.63 -4.50
N TYR A 48 24.29 -13.34 -3.22
CA TYR A 48 23.35 -13.56 -2.13
C TYR A 48 21.99 -12.89 -2.38
N PHE A 49 22.00 -11.60 -2.70
CA PHE A 49 20.77 -10.83 -2.98
C PHE A 49 20.36 -10.83 -4.46
N PHE A 50 21.23 -11.31 -5.35
CA PHE A 50 21.02 -11.19 -6.79
C PHE A 50 19.78 -11.96 -7.26
N GLU A 51 19.42 -13.05 -6.60
CA GLU A 51 18.21 -13.81 -6.90
C GLU A 51 16.94 -12.97 -6.70
N TYR A 52 16.85 -12.20 -5.61
CA TYR A 52 15.70 -11.34 -5.34
C TYR A 52 15.63 -10.16 -6.31
N ILE A 53 16.78 -9.59 -6.67
CA ILE A 53 16.90 -8.55 -7.68
C ILE A 53 16.40 -9.07 -9.03
N LEU A 54 16.85 -10.26 -9.43
CA LEU A 54 16.48 -10.88 -10.68
C LEU A 54 14.97 -11.22 -10.73
N ASP A 55 14.40 -11.71 -9.63
CA ASP A 55 12.97 -11.96 -9.53
C ASP A 55 12.14 -10.68 -9.62
N PHE A 56 12.63 -9.57 -9.06
CA PHE A 56 12.03 -8.25 -9.26
C PHE A 56 12.13 -7.81 -10.74
N MET A 57 13.26 -8.02 -11.41
CA MET A 57 13.41 -7.71 -12.84
C MET A 57 12.49 -8.57 -13.73
N ARG A 58 12.10 -9.76 -13.28
CA ARG A 58 11.11 -10.61 -13.99
C ARG A 58 9.68 -10.18 -13.74
N THR A 59 9.32 -9.89 -12.49
CA THR A 59 7.92 -9.78 -12.04
C THR A 59 7.47 -8.35 -11.72
N GLY A 60 8.41 -7.45 -11.46
CA GLY A 60 8.16 -6.11 -10.92
C GLY A 60 7.77 -6.09 -9.45
N LYS A 61 7.91 -7.21 -8.73
CA LYS A 61 7.50 -7.35 -7.31
C LYS A 61 8.69 -7.64 -6.42
N LEU A 62 8.81 -6.89 -5.32
CA LEU A 62 9.85 -7.11 -4.32
C LEU A 62 9.51 -8.35 -3.49
N SER A 63 10.50 -9.20 -3.25
CA SER A 63 10.35 -10.40 -2.42
C SER A 63 10.14 -10.03 -0.95
N HIS A 64 9.13 -10.61 -0.30
CA HIS A 64 8.91 -10.51 1.15
C HIS A 64 9.91 -11.36 1.95
N ARG A 65 10.74 -12.17 1.28
CA ARG A 65 11.73 -13.04 1.92
C ARG A 65 12.99 -12.31 2.39
N ILE A 66 13.17 -11.04 2.02
CA ILE A 66 14.30 -10.22 2.49
C ILE A 66 14.00 -9.76 3.90
N ARG A 67 14.88 -10.09 4.85
CA ARG A 67 14.66 -9.72 6.26
C ARG A 67 14.94 -8.24 6.49
N SER A 68 14.36 -7.68 7.54
CA SER A 68 14.54 -6.27 7.89
C SER A 68 15.99 -5.92 8.26
N ASP A 69 16.72 -6.84 8.88
CA ASP A 69 18.13 -6.68 9.25
C ASP A 69 19.08 -6.79 8.05
N GLU A 70 18.64 -7.37 6.94
CA GLU A 70 19.39 -7.49 5.68
C GLU A 70 19.12 -6.32 4.71
N MET A 71 18.19 -5.42 5.05
CA MET A 71 17.66 -4.42 4.12
C MET A 71 18.71 -3.40 3.65
N GLU A 72 19.67 -3.03 4.50
CA GLU A 72 20.72 -2.10 4.11
C GLU A 72 21.71 -2.73 3.13
N GLU A 73 22.15 -3.97 3.38
CA GLU A 73 23.00 -4.71 2.43
C GLU A 73 22.27 -4.99 1.11
N PHE A 74 20.96 -5.29 1.16
CA PHE A 74 20.14 -5.42 -0.04
C PHE A 74 20.09 -4.12 -0.85
N LYS A 75 19.93 -2.97 -0.19
CA LYS A 75 19.95 -1.65 -0.85
C LYS A 75 21.30 -1.39 -1.51
N ASP A 76 22.42 -1.75 -0.88
CA ASP A 76 23.75 -1.58 -1.45
C ASP A 76 23.91 -2.34 -2.79
N GLU A 77 23.42 -3.59 -2.85
CA GLU A 77 23.40 -4.34 -4.12
C GLU A 77 22.49 -3.67 -5.16
N VAL A 78 21.28 -3.24 -4.79
CA VAL A 78 20.37 -2.56 -5.72
C VAL A 78 20.98 -1.25 -6.25
N MET A 79 21.70 -0.51 -5.40
CA MET A 79 22.43 0.70 -5.79
C MET A 79 23.55 0.39 -6.79
N PHE A 80 24.28 -0.72 -6.60
CA PHE A 80 25.29 -1.17 -7.58
C PHE A 80 24.66 -1.48 -8.94
N TYR A 81 23.60 -2.28 -8.98
CA TYR A 81 22.93 -2.65 -10.22
C TYR A 81 22.11 -1.51 -10.84
N GLN A 82 21.90 -0.41 -10.10
CA GLN A 82 21.23 0.82 -10.55
C GLN A 82 19.87 0.55 -11.20
N ILE A 83 19.02 -0.26 -10.56
CA ILE A 83 17.69 -0.62 -11.10
C ILE A 83 16.67 0.44 -10.66
N PRO A 84 16.27 1.40 -11.52
CA PRO A 84 15.57 2.60 -11.06
C PRO A 84 14.20 2.30 -10.48
N SER A 85 13.45 1.35 -11.06
CA SER A 85 12.15 0.97 -10.53
C SER A 85 12.25 0.30 -9.15
N LEU A 86 13.29 -0.49 -8.89
CA LEU A 86 13.52 -1.11 -7.59
C LEU A 86 14.00 -0.08 -6.55
N LEU A 87 14.93 0.80 -6.93
CA LEU A 87 15.34 1.94 -6.09
C LEU A 87 14.16 2.81 -5.71
N LYS A 88 13.25 3.07 -6.66
CA LYS A 88 12.01 3.79 -6.38
C LYS A 88 11.18 3.07 -5.32
N VAL A 89 10.99 1.75 -5.43
CA VAL A 89 10.25 0.96 -4.43
C VAL A 89 10.91 1.05 -3.05
N LEU A 90 12.23 0.90 -2.98
CA LEU A 90 12.98 0.94 -1.71
C LEU A 90 12.99 2.31 -1.05
N ASN A 91 12.96 3.38 -1.84
CA ASN A 91 12.91 4.76 -1.36
C ASN A 91 11.48 5.27 -1.12
N THR A 92 10.47 4.53 -1.55
CA THR A 92 9.07 4.93 -1.33
C THR A 92 8.71 4.68 0.13
N PRO A 93 8.19 5.68 0.86
CA PRO A 93 8.00 5.56 2.30
C PRO A 93 6.89 4.55 2.66
N LYS A 94 7.08 3.91 3.81
CA LYS A 94 5.99 3.28 4.57
C LYS A 94 5.31 4.36 5.39
N VAL A 95 4.04 4.62 5.12
CA VAL A 95 3.33 5.75 5.71
C VAL A 95 2.36 5.26 6.78
N ILE A 96 2.40 5.90 7.95
CA ILE A 96 1.38 5.74 8.99
C ILE A 96 0.56 7.04 9.09
N VAL A 97 -0.76 6.93 8.91
CA VAL A 97 -1.70 8.05 9.02
C VAL A 97 -2.46 7.98 10.33
N ASP A 98 -2.46 9.10 11.05
CA ASP A 98 -3.13 9.25 12.35
C ASP A 98 -3.92 10.58 12.47
N LYS A 99 -4.13 11.28 11.36
CA LYS A 99 -4.82 12.57 11.34
C LYS A 99 -5.51 12.84 10.02
N PHE A 100 -6.68 13.48 10.09
CA PHE A 100 -7.40 14.00 8.94
C PHE A 100 -6.67 15.19 8.32
N SER A 101 -6.77 15.32 7.00
CA SER A 101 -6.29 16.49 6.26
C SER A 101 -7.40 17.51 6.05
N SER A 102 -8.60 17.04 5.69
CA SER A 102 -9.75 17.88 5.37
C SER A 102 -11.06 17.13 5.63
N CYS A 103 -12.16 17.88 5.70
CA CYS A 103 -13.51 17.33 5.78
C CYS A 103 -14.53 18.22 5.05
N SER A 104 -15.70 17.66 4.79
CA SER A 104 -16.86 18.38 4.23
C SER A 104 -17.46 19.36 5.26
N ASN A 105 -18.25 20.33 4.80
CA ASN A 105 -18.74 21.45 5.64
C ASN A 105 -19.54 21.04 6.88
N VAL A 106 -20.27 19.92 6.86
CA VAL A 106 -21.06 19.44 8.01
C VAL A 106 -20.25 18.54 8.95
N MET A 107 -18.95 18.36 8.71
CA MET A 107 -18.06 17.66 9.61
C MET A 107 -17.13 18.65 10.29
N LYS A 108 -16.83 18.40 11.57
CA LYS A 108 -15.90 19.21 12.36
C LYS A 108 -14.73 18.35 12.80
N LEU A 109 -13.52 18.75 12.39
CA LEU A 109 -12.28 18.16 12.88
C LEU A 109 -11.96 18.68 14.30
N SER A 110 -11.35 17.85 15.14
CA SER A 110 -10.68 18.34 16.34
C SER A 110 -9.50 19.24 15.98
N GLU A 111 -9.04 20.03 16.96
CA GLU A 111 -7.91 20.95 16.79
C GLU A 111 -6.62 20.23 16.35
N ASP A 112 -6.36 19.05 16.91
CA ASP A 112 -5.25 18.17 16.53
C ASP A 112 -5.49 17.38 15.23
N LYS A 113 -6.69 17.50 14.65
CA LYS A 113 -7.20 16.78 13.47
C LYS A 113 -7.19 15.26 13.60
N LYS A 114 -7.10 14.70 14.81
CA LYS A 114 -7.13 13.24 15.02
C LYS A 114 -8.54 12.68 15.00
N SER A 115 -9.54 13.50 15.33
CA SER A 115 -10.94 13.10 15.37
C SER A 115 -11.80 13.94 14.43
N VAL A 116 -12.93 13.37 14.01
CA VAL A 116 -13.96 14.06 13.26
C VAL A 116 -15.34 13.70 13.79
N GLU A 117 -16.19 14.72 13.92
CA GLU A 117 -17.59 14.56 14.31
C GLU A 117 -18.52 15.17 13.25
N VAL A 118 -19.62 14.48 12.96
CA VAL A 118 -20.66 14.94 12.05
C VAL A 118 -21.63 15.88 12.77
N ASN A 119 -21.82 17.08 12.23
CA ASN A 119 -22.78 18.09 12.68
C ASN A 119 -23.80 18.38 11.56
N GLY A 120 -24.66 17.41 11.28
CA GLY A 120 -25.69 17.49 10.25
C GLY A 120 -26.15 16.12 9.76
N SER A 121 -27.11 16.13 8.84
CA SER A 121 -27.72 14.89 8.29
C SER A 121 -27.41 14.66 6.81
N SER A 122 -26.60 15.53 6.19
CA SER A 122 -26.17 15.38 4.81
C SER A 122 -24.99 14.42 4.71
N TRP A 123 -24.95 13.61 3.64
CA TRP A 123 -23.78 12.76 3.36
C TRP A 123 -22.51 13.61 3.29
N SER A 124 -21.49 13.20 4.02
CA SER A 124 -20.23 13.93 4.11
C SER A 124 -19.06 13.01 4.35
N VAL A 125 -17.88 13.51 4.01
CA VAL A 125 -16.62 12.76 4.08
C VAL A 125 -15.53 13.61 4.71
N ALA A 126 -14.73 12.96 5.55
CA ALA A 126 -13.44 13.43 6.03
C ALA A 126 -12.36 12.45 5.56
N TYR A 127 -11.21 12.99 5.18
CA TYR A 127 -10.15 12.17 4.59
C TYR A 127 -8.75 12.70 4.92
N SER A 128 -7.76 11.86 4.66
CA SER A 128 -6.35 12.18 4.84
C SER A 128 -5.63 12.15 3.50
N GLU A 129 -4.95 13.24 3.15
CA GLU A 129 -4.08 13.28 1.98
C GLU A 129 -2.85 12.41 2.25
N VAL A 130 -2.61 11.46 1.36
CA VAL A 130 -1.41 10.63 1.37
C VAL A 130 -0.79 10.73 -0.01
N LYS A 131 0.46 11.17 -0.06
CA LYS A 131 1.27 11.17 -1.28
C LYS A 131 2.22 9.98 -1.22
N ASP A 132 2.43 9.34 -2.37
CA ASP A 132 3.48 8.36 -2.64
C ASP A 132 3.87 7.44 -1.47
N PHE A 133 3.33 6.23 -1.46
CA PHE A 133 3.64 5.20 -0.47
C PHE A 133 3.75 3.83 -1.14
N VAL A 134 4.60 2.96 -0.57
CA VAL A 134 4.65 1.53 -0.90
C VAL A 134 3.71 0.77 0.02
N ASP A 135 3.73 1.14 1.30
CA ASP A 135 2.88 0.64 2.36
C ASP A 135 2.15 1.81 3.03
N LEU A 136 0.86 1.65 3.30
CA LEU A 136 0.05 2.61 4.06
C LEU A 136 -0.65 1.88 5.20
N SER A 137 -0.44 2.33 6.43
CA SER A 137 -1.09 1.80 7.62
C SER A 137 -1.87 2.90 8.34
N PHE A 138 -3.06 2.58 8.84
CA PHE A 138 -3.82 3.45 9.72
C PHE A 138 -4.85 2.65 10.51
N GLY A 139 -5.46 3.27 11.51
CA GLY A 139 -6.59 2.69 12.20
C GLY A 139 -7.62 3.73 12.59
N PHE A 140 -8.88 3.31 12.68
CA PHE A 140 -9.98 4.10 13.22
C PHE A 140 -10.47 3.51 14.53
N TYR A 141 -10.62 4.37 15.53
CA TYR A 141 -11.37 4.12 16.75
C TYR A 141 -12.78 4.70 16.62
N ILE A 142 -13.79 3.85 16.84
CA ILE A 142 -15.19 4.24 16.74
C ILE A 142 -15.63 4.86 18.07
N GLU A 143 -15.65 6.20 18.12
CA GLU A 143 -16.09 6.93 19.31
C GLU A 143 -17.61 6.92 19.47
N ASN A 144 -18.31 7.10 18.36
CA ASN A 144 -19.76 7.06 18.28
C ASN A 144 -20.20 6.72 16.86
N CYS A 145 -20.96 5.65 16.68
CA CYS A 145 -21.57 5.30 15.41
C CYS A 145 -23.04 5.01 15.63
N LEU A 146 -23.89 5.67 14.84
CA LEU A 146 -25.34 5.73 15.09
C LEU A 146 -26.16 4.96 14.06
N GLY A 147 -25.53 4.29 13.08
CA GLY A 147 -26.29 3.45 12.16
C GLY A 147 -25.50 2.80 11.04
N HIS A 148 -26.25 2.35 10.02
CA HIS A 148 -25.76 1.56 8.89
C HIS A 148 -25.06 2.40 7.81
N ASN A 149 -25.12 3.72 7.93
CA ASN A 149 -24.58 4.65 6.94
C ASN A 149 -23.18 5.16 7.30
N ASP A 150 -22.65 4.82 8.49
CA ASP A 150 -21.29 5.17 8.86
C ASP A 150 -20.31 4.25 8.15
N ARG A 151 -19.30 4.84 7.52
CA ARG A 151 -18.39 4.19 6.58
C ARG A 151 -16.96 4.59 6.91
N ILE A 152 -16.09 3.62 7.14
CA ILE A 152 -14.65 3.83 7.27
C ILE A 152 -13.92 3.03 6.19
N GLY A 153 -12.76 3.55 5.78
CA GLY A 153 -11.79 2.82 4.97
C GLY A 153 -11.01 3.75 4.07
N LEU A 154 -11.07 3.51 2.78
CA LEU A 154 -10.29 4.25 1.77
C LEU A 154 -11.21 5.04 0.86
N MET A 155 -10.71 6.05 0.18
CA MET A 155 -11.41 6.84 -0.82
C MET A 155 -10.52 7.01 -2.06
N ALA A 156 -11.03 6.71 -3.25
CA ALA A 156 -10.29 6.97 -4.50
C ALA A 156 -10.50 8.42 -4.97
N SER A 157 -9.42 9.10 -5.40
CA SER A 157 -9.49 10.41 -6.06
C SER A 157 -9.42 10.25 -7.57
N THR A 158 -10.48 10.61 -8.30
CA THR A 158 -10.44 10.75 -9.77
C THR A 158 -9.86 12.11 -10.17
N GLN A 159 -9.05 12.18 -11.23
CA GLN A 159 -8.21 13.34 -11.57
C GLN A 159 -8.93 14.59 -12.10
N ASN A 160 -10.25 14.61 -12.19
CA ASN A 160 -11.01 15.80 -12.57
C ASN A 160 -12.34 15.70 -11.86
N LEU A 161 -12.67 16.61 -10.93
CA LEU A 161 -14.05 17.02 -10.63
C LEU A 161 -14.08 18.35 -9.87
N SER A 162 -14.95 19.23 -10.36
CA SER A 162 -15.41 20.47 -9.76
C SER A 162 -16.30 20.29 -8.53
N SER A 163 -16.61 19.04 -8.15
CA SER A 163 -17.38 18.71 -6.95
C SER A 163 -16.85 17.40 -6.35
N PRO A 164 -16.52 17.37 -5.05
CA PRO A 164 -16.12 16.13 -4.38
C PRO A 164 -17.19 15.03 -4.53
N LEU A 165 -18.47 15.40 -4.63
CA LEU A 165 -19.65 14.54 -4.43
C LEU A 165 -19.89 13.47 -5.51
N GLU A 166 -19.45 13.64 -6.75
CA GLU A 166 -19.98 12.82 -7.86
C GLU A 166 -19.19 11.52 -8.16
N ASN A 167 -18.00 11.29 -7.58
CA ASN A 167 -17.19 10.08 -7.89
C ASN A 167 -16.53 9.41 -6.67
N PHE A 168 -17.13 9.53 -5.48
CA PHE A 168 -16.59 8.89 -4.28
C PHE A 168 -16.82 7.37 -4.23
N ALA A 169 -15.77 6.59 -4.40
CA ALA A 169 -15.73 5.20 -3.95
C ALA A 169 -15.09 5.16 -2.56
N ILE A 170 -15.90 5.08 -1.50
CA ILE A 170 -15.40 4.74 -0.17
C ILE A 170 -15.36 3.20 -0.08
N TYR A 171 -14.20 2.63 0.26
CA TYR A 171 -14.05 1.19 0.54
C TYR A 171 -14.54 0.94 1.97
N LEU A 172 -15.56 0.10 2.15
CA LEU A 172 -16.42 0.11 3.35
C LEU A 172 -16.23 -1.06 4.31
N LEU A 173 -16.22 -0.75 5.61
CA LEU A 173 -16.80 -1.58 6.67
C LEU A 173 -18.17 -1.00 7.08
N ASN A 174 -19.23 -1.86 7.19
CA ASN A 174 -20.49 -1.73 7.99
C ASN A 174 -21.83 -2.01 7.22
N LYS A 175 -22.64 -3.03 7.60
CA LYS A 175 -24.14 -3.03 7.51
C LYS A 175 -24.83 -4.22 8.24
N PRO A 176 -26.16 -4.18 8.48
CA PRO A 176 -26.97 -5.37 8.82
C PRO A 176 -27.99 -5.85 7.78
N ASN A 177 -28.39 -5.10 6.75
CA ASN A 177 -29.42 -5.58 5.79
C ASN A 177 -29.18 -5.09 4.34
N GLY A 178 -28.32 -5.79 3.58
CA GLY A 178 -28.11 -5.58 2.14
C GLY A 178 -26.70 -5.07 1.80
N GLY A 179 -25.90 -5.92 1.17
CA GLY A 179 -24.43 -5.89 1.12
C GLY A 179 -23.75 -4.61 0.62
N ASN A 180 -22.51 -4.42 1.07
CA ASN A 180 -21.63 -3.35 0.61
C ASN A 180 -20.78 -3.82 -0.56
N PHE A 181 -20.57 -2.90 -1.51
CA PHE A 181 -19.83 -3.11 -2.73
C PHE A 181 -18.45 -2.47 -2.62
N VAL A 182 -17.42 -3.20 -3.00
CA VAL A 182 -16.18 -2.57 -3.50
C VAL A 182 -16.54 -1.96 -4.86
N LEU A 183 -16.75 -0.64 -4.96
CA LEU A 183 -16.84 0.02 -6.26
C LEU A 183 -15.42 0.15 -6.82
N THR A 184 -14.92 -0.92 -7.43
CA THR A 184 -13.94 -0.78 -8.50
C THR A 184 -14.73 -0.49 -9.78
N ASN A 185 -14.15 0.24 -10.74
CA ASN A 185 -14.74 0.41 -12.07
C ASN A 185 -14.94 -0.94 -12.83
N TYR A 186 -14.63 -2.09 -12.22
CA TYR A 186 -14.64 -3.42 -12.83
C TYR A 186 -14.95 -4.54 -11.82
N SER A 187 -16.22 -4.64 -11.42
CA SER A 187 -16.79 -5.76 -10.62
C SER A 187 -16.69 -5.59 -9.11
N ALA A 188 -17.86 -5.45 -8.47
CA ALA A 188 -17.96 -5.36 -7.03
C ALA A 188 -17.86 -6.73 -6.35
N MET A 189 -17.04 -6.80 -5.29
CA MET A 189 -16.96 -7.96 -4.39
C MET A 189 -17.90 -7.77 -3.19
N VAL A 190 -18.64 -8.83 -2.83
CA VAL A 190 -19.57 -8.89 -1.69
C VAL A 190 -18.83 -9.45 -0.47
N ILE A 191 -18.93 -8.76 0.68
CA ILE A 191 -18.31 -9.17 1.94
C ILE A 191 -19.41 -9.41 2.99
N PRO A 192 -19.40 -10.54 3.73
CA PRO A 192 -20.32 -10.79 4.85
C PRO A 192 -20.07 -9.86 6.05
N SER A 193 -21.12 -9.48 6.77
CA SER A 193 -21.17 -8.30 7.66
C SER A 193 -21.11 -8.56 9.17
N THR A 194 -20.48 -7.66 9.93
CA THR A 194 -20.93 -7.25 11.27
C THR A 194 -20.93 -5.70 11.38
N GLN A 195 -21.82 -5.14 12.21
CA GLN A 195 -22.00 -3.70 12.40
C GLN A 195 -20.83 -3.10 13.21
N LEU A 196 -20.39 -1.89 12.85
CA LEU A 196 -19.44 -1.11 13.67
C LEU A 196 -20.13 -0.67 14.96
N THR A 197 -19.47 -0.87 16.08
CA THR A 197 -19.93 -0.52 17.42
C THR A 197 -18.97 0.46 18.07
N ARG A 198 -19.51 1.31 18.94
CA ARG A 198 -18.69 2.17 19.81
C ARG A 198 -17.65 1.31 20.54
N GLY A 199 -16.40 1.76 20.51
CA GLY A 199 -15.26 1.05 21.08
C GLY A 199 -14.49 0.18 20.09
N ASP A 200 -15.01 -0.06 18.88
CA ASP A 200 -14.26 -0.79 17.86
C ASP A 200 -12.96 -0.06 17.50
N LYS A 201 -11.91 -0.87 17.31
CA LYS A 201 -10.68 -0.48 16.65
C LYS A 201 -10.58 -1.22 15.33
N VAL A 202 -10.45 -0.50 14.22
CA VAL A 202 -10.35 -1.10 12.89
C VAL A 202 -9.07 -0.64 12.24
N TYR A 203 -8.20 -1.58 11.87
CA TYR A 203 -6.88 -1.31 11.30
C TYR A 203 -6.84 -1.68 9.82
N PHE A 204 -6.13 -0.89 9.04
CA PHE A 204 -5.96 -1.06 7.60
C PHE A 204 -4.46 -1.07 7.28
N TYR A 205 -4.04 -2.06 6.50
CA TYR A 205 -2.70 -2.13 5.91
C TYR A 205 -2.84 -2.30 4.40
N ILE A 206 -2.25 -1.39 3.64
CA ILE A 206 -2.28 -1.40 2.19
C ILE A 206 -0.86 -1.60 1.70
N ASN A 207 -0.66 -2.56 0.81
CA ASN A 207 0.62 -2.84 0.19
C ASN A 207 0.48 -2.77 -1.34
N LYS A 208 1.13 -1.77 -1.96
CA LYS A 208 1.07 -1.57 -3.42
C LYS A 208 1.86 -2.62 -4.19
N THR A 209 2.86 -3.25 -3.58
CA THR A 209 3.66 -4.29 -4.23
C THR A 209 2.83 -5.56 -4.42
N THR A 210 2.08 -5.96 -3.39
CA THR A 210 1.20 -7.14 -3.45
C THR A 210 -0.16 -6.82 -4.06
N GLN A 211 -0.50 -5.54 -4.23
CA GLN A 211 -1.82 -5.06 -4.64
C GLN A 211 -2.91 -5.58 -3.69
N LYS A 212 -2.66 -5.52 -2.38
CA LYS A 212 -3.61 -5.99 -1.36
C LYS A 212 -3.91 -4.91 -0.32
N ILE A 213 -5.12 -5.00 0.23
CA ILE A 213 -5.61 -4.26 1.39
C ILE A 213 -5.96 -5.30 2.44
N HIS A 214 -5.33 -5.24 3.60
CA HIS A 214 -5.62 -6.09 4.73
C HIS A 214 -6.35 -5.27 5.79
N VAL A 215 -7.38 -5.86 6.39
CA VAL A 215 -8.23 -5.17 7.37
C VAL A 215 -8.41 -6.05 8.59
N TRP A 216 -8.33 -5.44 9.78
CA TRP A 216 -8.57 -6.07 11.06
C TRP A 216 -9.60 -5.29 11.85
N ARG A 217 -10.39 -5.99 12.67
CA ARG A 217 -11.22 -5.41 13.71
C ARG A 217 -10.73 -5.98 15.04
N GLY A 218 -10.20 -5.12 15.91
CA GLY A 218 -9.37 -5.57 17.01
C GLY A 218 -8.20 -6.41 16.49
N ASN A 219 -8.02 -7.62 17.03
CA ASN A 219 -7.00 -8.55 16.60
C ASN A 219 -7.44 -9.50 15.47
N ASP A 220 -8.74 -9.55 15.18
CA ASP A 220 -9.31 -10.49 14.22
C ASP A 220 -9.10 -10.00 12.80
N VAL A 221 -8.64 -10.89 11.92
CA VAL A 221 -8.56 -10.62 10.49
C VAL A 221 -9.98 -10.45 9.96
N TYR A 222 -10.32 -9.23 9.58
CA TYR A 222 -11.63 -8.92 9.04
C TYR A 222 -11.70 -9.24 7.54
N GLY A 223 -10.59 -9.07 6.82
CA GLY A 223 -10.48 -9.54 5.44
C GLY A 223 -9.24 -9.05 4.70
N VAL A 224 -9.01 -9.65 3.53
CA VAL A 224 -7.96 -9.27 2.58
C VAL A 224 -8.60 -9.03 1.22
N TYR A 225 -8.33 -7.86 0.64
CA TYR A 225 -8.97 -7.37 -0.57
C TYR A 225 -7.92 -6.96 -1.60
N LEU A 226 -8.30 -6.92 -2.88
CA LEU A 226 -7.42 -6.43 -3.93
C LEU A 226 -7.39 -4.90 -3.95
N LEU A 227 -6.19 -4.34 -4.08
CA LEU A 227 -6.00 -2.92 -4.33
C LEU A 227 -6.31 -2.63 -5.81
N PRO A 228 -7.21 -1.69 -6.12
CA PRO A 228 -7.48 -1.31 -7.51
C PRO A 228 -6.27 -0.64 -8.16
N SER A 229 -6.02 -1.02 -9.41
CA SER A 229 -4.78 -0.79 -10.17
C SER A 229 -4.42 0.68 -10.46
N GLN A 230 -5.28 1.65 -10.11
CA GLN A 230 -5.15 3.05 -10.55
C GLN A 230 -5.59 4.12 -9.52
N ALA A 231 -5.97 3.74 -8.29
CA ALA A 231 -6.54 4.72 -7.37
C ALA A 231 -5.48 5.43 -6.52
N ASN A 232 -5.42 6.76 -6.62
CA ASN A 232 -4.86 7.56 -5.53
C ASN A 232 -5.83 7.42 -4.34
N ILE A 233 -5.49 6.54 -3.39
CA ILE A 233 -6.35 6.21 -2.27
C ILE A 233 -6.03 7.09 -1.06
N LYS A 234 -7.08 7.43 -0.31
CA LYS A 234 -7.02 8.29 0.87
C LYS A 234 -7.76 7.62 2.03
N PRO A 235 -7.16 7.47 3.22
CA PRO A 235 -7.90 7.07 4.42
C PRO A 235 -9.08 8.01 4.64
N ALA A 236 -10.28 7.47 4.84
CA ALA A 236 -11.50 8.25 4.87
C ALA A 236 -12.56 7.70 5.83
N PHE A 237 -13.35 8.63 6.35
CA PHE A 237 -14.58 8.39 7.08
C PHE A 237 -15.72 9.13 6.37
N GLY A 238 -16.82 8.43 6.11
CA GLY A 238 -18.02 8.98 5.51
C GLY A 238 -19.24 8.68 6.38
N SER A 239 -20.13 9.65 6.51
CA SER A 239 -21.37 9.47 7.26
C SER A 239 -22.39 10.56 6.88
N CYS A 240 -23.67 10.25 7.08
CA CYS A 240 -24.78 11.20 7.09
C CYS A 240 -25.51 11.23 8.45
N ASN A 241 -24.98 10.54 9.46
CA ASN A 241 -25.62 10.42 10.76
C ASN A 241 -25.04 11.49 11.70
N ASN A 242 -25.87 12.46 12.07
CA ASN A 242 -25.50 13.51 13.02
C ASN A 242 -24.93 12.91 14.32
N SER A 243 -23.89 13.53 14.87
CA SER A 243 -23.13 13.08 16.05
C SER A 243 -22.30 11.81 15.88
N SER A 244 -22.21 11.25 14.67
CA SER A 244 -21.24 10.17 14.41
C SER A 244 -19.83 10.73 14.52
N LYS A 245 -18.97 9.98 15.20
CA LYS A 245 -17.63 10.43 15.57
C LYS A 245 -16.66 9.27 15.48
N VAL A 246 -15.54 9.52 14.82
CA VAL A 246 -14.40 8.60 14.77
C VAL A 246 -13.11 9.35 15.05
N SER A 247 -12.15 8.63 15.62
CA SER A 247 -10.78 9.07 15.80
C SER A 247 -9.83 8.19 15.02
N PHE A 248 -8.74 8.75 14.51
CA PHE A 248 -7.60 7.95 14.14
C PHE A 248 -6.96 7.34 15.39
N ILE A 249 -6.52 6.09 15.27
CA ILE A 249 -5.63 5.45 16.24
C ILE A 249 -4.23 6.06 16.09
N SER A 250 -3.51 6.21 17.20
CA SER A 250 -2.20 6.87 17.20
C SER A 250 -1.16 6.11 16.37
N LYS A 251 -0.15 6.82 15.86
CA LYS A 251 0.93 6.19 15.08
C LYS A 251 1.67 5.11 15.86
N GLU A 252 1.87 5.33 17.15
CA GLU A 252 2.58 4.41 18.04
C GLU A 252 1.80 3.11 18.17
N GLU A 253 0.48 3.19 18.38
CA GLU A 253 -0.37 2.01 18.48
C GLU A 253 -0.50 1.29 17.13
N VAL A 254 -0.67 2.02 16.02
CA VAL A 254 -0.71 1.42 14.67
C VAL A 254 0.62 0.73 14.35
N SER A 255 1.76 1.36 14.64
CA SER A 255 3.08 0.78 14.44
C SER A 255 3.25 -0.50 15.26
N HIS A 256 2.86 -0.47 16.54
CA HIS A 256 2.95 -1.64 17.41
C HIS A 256 2.03 -2.78 16.94
N PHE A 257 0.80 -2.47 16.54
CA PHE A 257 -0.16 -3.46 16.03
C PHE A 257 0.37 -4.22 14.81
N PHE A 258 1.09 -3.53 13.93
CA PHE A 258 1.58 -4.09 12.67
C PHE A 258 3.00 -4.65 12.72
N GLN A 259 3.75 -4.43 13.79
CA GLN A 259 5.16 -4.80 13.93
C GLN A 259 5.42 -6.27 13.53
N ASP A 260 4.61 -7.18 14.07
CA ASP A 260 4.75 -8.63 13.81
C ASP A 260 3.80 -9.15 12.73
N LYS A 261 2.78 -8.36 12.35
CA LYS A 261 1.78 -8.79 11.36
C LYS A 261 2.25 -8.59 9.94
N ILE A 262 2.98 -7.50 9.64
CA ILE A 262 3.43 -7.21 8.27
C ILE A 262 4.42 -8.25 7.76
N GLN A 263 5.31 -8.77 8.62
CA GLN A 263 6.28 -9.80 8.23
C GLN A 263 5.62 -11.12 7.79
N ALA A 264 4.37 -11.36 8.18
CA ALA A 264 3.64 -12.59 7.89
C ALA A 264 2.71 -12.49 6.65
N LEU A 265 2.66 -11.34 5.95
CA LEU A 265 1.73 -11.03 4.84
C LEU A 265 2.41 -11.02 3.46
#